data_AF-A0A067PPJ3-F1
#
_entry.id   AF-A0A067PPJ3-F1
#
_cell.length_a   1.000
_cell.length_b   1.000
_cell.length_c   1.000
_cell.angle_alpha   90.00
_cell.angle_beta   90.00
_cell.angle_gamma   90.00
#
_symmetry.space_group_name_H-M   'P 1'
#
loop_
_entity.id
_entity.type
_entity.pdbx_description
1 polymer ?
#
loop_
_entity_poly.entity_id
_entity_poly.type
_entity_poly.pdbx_seq_one_letter_code
_entity_poly.pdbx_strand_id
1 'polypeptide(L)'
;MTHPHSQSAGSRREPDVLPQYGFGTELSFDKIVENNPFLFRVYTPRPLSPFFDSTDPFFVGQSFREKTDVRPSTVTYDDAVRHLDWTTRSTSPFISASYSFAWAIWEAVRRYKINVKHDVEIAIIDAKAVAGRAVTALEVLSNCEPDERHENHWKFYRFAHEAQDVLVFGYIPGTAVLASIPLLSILPSLPSYFLRNPITPDLASSNLPHPLKPLRPHLPHSRSSSLSSTSTISSDPFSELLWDTTQRKYSYRQFCRDASDKFHRGSSERRLADTTAGSVRLAVCLMRPWFHEKSMDDMEWGTEMLYRLALLIASWPGRWWIRDHVEVPEILRDMVDLIGEEIREARRAAVSKEVDRLQGIVEDLGWLLKQKSDSSERSEMNAEGSDAPASDHDEEDTLKDSDDEASVLGHHDQKKQVVFEKSVRFAPLPSHGTDEKSIQVTPGPEDSSSSHPHMPSFDKSIQVSSLDDPVEIPSVEKSVQTVPVEESSRSSGSAVSREVQPKSSPHHAWTESLEESDGFSLSSAAQSAITGFLVGTFAALCILAPHRREIMTHIT
;
A
#
# COMPACT_ATOMS: atom_id res chain seq x y z
N MET A 1 4.65 60.10 -14.74
CA MET A 1 4.21 58.86 -15.41
C MET A 1 5.19 57.76 -15.03
N THR A 2 4.88 57.05 -13.96
CA THR A 2 5.68 55.95 -13.39
C THR A 2 5.22 54.66 -14.06
N HIS A 3 6.13 53.97 -14.74
CA HIS A 3 5.85 52.68 -15.35
C HIS A 3 5.57 51.64 -14.25
N PRO A 4 4.47 50.86 -14.34
CA PRO A 4 4.23 49.78 -13.42
C PRO A 4 5.31 48.72 -13.61
N HIS A 5 5.95 48.34 -12.50
CA HIS A 5 6.91 47.24 -12.45
C HIS A 5 6.26 45.98 -13.05
N SER A 6 6.77 45.56 -14.20
CA SER A 6 6.60 44.21 -14.72
C SER A 6 7.22 43.26 -13.70
N GLN A 7 6.39 42.77 -12.77
CA GLN A 7 6.76 41.63 -11.94
C GLN A 7 7.02 40.50 -12.92
N SER A 8 8.28 40.08 -13.03
CA SER A 8 8.65 38.90 -13.79
C SER A 8 7.83 37.75 -13.22
N ALA A 9 6.78 37.36 -13.94
CA ALA A 9 5.98 36.20 -13.62
C ALA A 9 6.96 35.04 -13.47
N GLY A 10 7.24 34.66 -12.22
CA GLY A 10 8.14 33.56 -11.92
C GLY A 10 7.61 32.37 -12.70
N SER A 11 8.42 31.86 -13.63
CA SER A 11 8.08 30.66 -14.38
C SER A 11 7.79 29.57 -13.34
N ARG A 12 6.49 29.30 -13.15
CA ARG A 12 6.02 28.26 -12.26
C ARG A 12 6.52 26.98 -12.89
N ARG A 13 7.59 26.40 -12.32
CA ARG A 13 8.18 25.17 -12.85
C ARG A 13 7.06 24.13 -12.90
N GLU A 14 6.77 23.64 -14.09
CA GLU A 14 5.82 22.57 -14.29
C GLU A 14 6.26 21.40 -13.40
N PRO A 15 5.37 20.82 -12.59
CA PRO A 15 5.74 19.75 -11.68
C PRO A 15 6.35 18.60 -12.48
N ASP A 16 7.60 18.26 -12.17
CA ASP A 16 8.36 17.21 -12.87
C ASP A 16 7.87 15.83 -12.38
N VAL A 17 6.66 15.49 -12.79
CA VAL A 17 6.07 14.18 -12.52
C VAL A 17 6.91 13.14 -13.32
N LEU A 18 6.84 11.86 -12.99
CA LEU A 18 7.44 10.79 -13.81
C LEU A 18 6.61 10.40 -15.06
N PRO A 19 7.26 10.00 -16.18
CA PRO A 19 6.54 9.56 -17.38
C PRO A 19 5.61 8.38 -17.09
N GLN A 20 4.60 8.18 -17.95
CA GLN A 20 3.64 7.07 -17.80
C GLN A 20 4.34 5.70 -17.68
N TYR A 21 5.47 5.58 -18.36
CA TYR A 21 6.30 4.40 -18.44
C TYR A 21 7.77 4.82 -18.38
N GLY A 22 8.57 4.16 -17.55
CA GLY A 22 10.00 4.44 -17.46
C GLY A 22 10.37 5.55 -16.49
N PHE A 23 11.63 5.91 -16.48
CA PHE A 23 12.12 7.11 -15.82
C PHE A 23 12.33 8.22 -16.87
N GLY A 24 12.41 9.46 -16.41
CA GLY A 24 12.84 10.58 -17.25
C GLY A 24 14.35 10.53 -17.51
N THR A 25 14.95 11.70 -17.73
CA THR A 25 16.41 11.84 -17.75
C THR A 25 17.03 11.67 -16.36
N GLU A 26 16.23 11.91 -15.32
CA GLU A 26 16.66 11.76 -13.93
C GLU A 26 16.38 10.34 -13.44
N LEU A 27 17.42 9.70 -12.91
CA LEU A 27 17.36 8.34 -12.36
C LEU A 27 17.59 8.32 -10.85
N SER A 28 18.17 9.38 -10.29
CA SER A 28 18.54 9.39 -8.87
C SER A 28 17.31 9.48 -7.99
N PHE A 29 17.23 8.58 -7.00
CA PHE A 29 16.11 8.58 -6.06
C PHE A 29 15.93 9.94 -5.37
N ASP A 30 17.04 10.52 -4.89
CA ASP A 30 17.06 11.76 -4.09
C ASP A 30 16.52 12.97 -4.85
N LYS A 31 16.62 12.97 -6.17
CA LYS A 31 16.07 14.06 -7.00
C LYS A 31 14.63 13.78 -7.42
N ILE A 32 14.30 12.53 -7.74
CA ILE A 32 12.93 12.15 -8.12
C ILE A 32 11.94 12.38 -6.97
N VAL A 33 12.36 12.08 -5.74
CA VAL A 33 11.52 12.17 -4.53
C VAL A 33 11.06 13.60 -4.20
N GLU A 34 11.76 14.62 -4.69
CA GLU A 34 11.37 16.03 -4.49
C GLU A 34 10.01 16.33 -5.13
N ASN A 35 9.76 15.75 -6.30
CA ASN A 35 8.56 15.97 -7.11
C ASN A 35 7.56 14.79 -7.08
N ASN A 36 8.00 13.61 -6.65
CA ASN A 36 7.19 12.39 -6.63
C ASN A 36 7.23 11.78 -5.22
N PRO A 37 6.36 12.20 -4.29
CA PRO A 37 6.46 11.82 -2.88
C PRO A 37 5.85 10.44 -2.55
N PHE A 38 5.35 9.70 -3.55
CA PHE A 38 4.64 8.44 -3.33
C PHE A 38 5.41 7.25 -3.90
N LEU A 39 5.61 6.24 -3.06
CA LEU A 39 5.95 4.90 -3.48
C LEU A 39 4.76 3.97 -3.28
N PHE A 40 4.61 3.00 -4.17
CA PHE A 40 3.55 2.01 -4.17
C PHE A 40 4.13 0.62 -4.01
N ARG A 41 3.57 -0.18 -3.10
CA ARG A 41 4.01 -1.56 -2.87
C ARG A 41 2.82 -2.51 -2.88
N VAL A 42 2.85 -3.45 -3.80
CA VAL A 42 1.87 -4.56 -3.86
C VAL A 42 2.33 -5.70 -2.96
N TYR A 43 1.48 -6.12 -2.04
CA TYR A 43 1.80 -7.18 -1.09
C TYR A 43 0.56 -7.98 -0.67
N THR A 44 0.79 -9.10 0.01
CA THR A 44 -0.25 -9.87 0.69
C THR A 44 -0.10 -9.57 2.18
N PRO A 45 -1.12 -8.97 2.82
CA PRO A 45 -1.03 -8.57 4.21
C PRO A 45 -0.81 -9.80 5.09
N ARG A 46 -0.01 -9.59 6.14
CA ARG A 46 0.11 -10.54 7.24
C ARG A 46 -0.67 -9.94 8.41
N PRO A 47 -1.36 -10.75 9.23
CA PRO A 47 -2.01 -10.25 10.43
C PRO A 47 -0.98 -9.46 11.25
N LEU A 48 -1.26 -8.17 11.44
CA LEU A 48 -0.42 -7.34 12.31
C LEU A 48 -0.59 -7.83 13.75
N SER A 49 0.48 -7.70 14.53
CA SER A 49 0.40 -7.94 15.98
C SER A 49 -0.69 -7.03 16.56
N PRO A 50 -1.52 -7.50 17.52
CA PRO A 50 -2.45 -6.63 18.22
C PRO A 50 -1.74 -5.50 19.00
N PHE A 51 -0.42 -5.58 19.15
CA PHE A 51 0.45 -4.60 19.78
C PHE A 51 1.32 -3.83 18.77
N PHE A 52 0.98 -3.86 17.48
CA PHE A 52 1.72 -3.13 16.46
C PHE A 52 1.75 -1.63 16.80
N ASP A 53 2.95 -1.07 16.99
CA ASP A 53 3.16 0.35 17.06
C ASP A 53 3.50 0.90 15.66
N SER A 54 3.04 2.11 15.37
CA SER A 54 3.44 2.87 14.19
C SER A 54 4.96 3.04 14.04
N THR A 55 5.70 3.00 15.16
CA THR A 55 7.16 3.04 15.16
C THR A 55 7.80 1.72 14.70
N ASP A 56 7.07 0.61 14.81
CA ASP A 56 7.55 -0.70 14.38
C ASP A 56 7.71 -0.75 12.85
N PRO A 57 8.65 -1.56 12.33
CA PRO A 57 8.74 -1.86 10.92
C PRO A 57 7.44 -2.44 10.36
N PHE A 58 6.82 -1.75 9.41
CA PHE A 58 5.66 -2.27 8.68
C PHE A 58 6.09 -3.27 7.61
N PHE A 59 7.20 -2.97 6.92
CA PHE A 59 7.84 -3.90 5.99
C PHE A 59 9.27 -4.17 6.41
N VAL A 60 9.68 -5.43 6.40
CA VAL A 60 11.05 -5.87 6.66
C VAL A 60 11.57 -6.66 5.47
N GLY A 61 12.76 -6.32 4.99
CA GLY A 61 13.48 -7.03 3.95
C GLY A 61 13.78 -8.46 4.41
N GLN A 62 13.67 -9.42 3.49
CA GLN A 62 13.55 -10.82 3.89
C GLN A 62 14.79 -11.38 4.62
N SER A 63 15.98 -10.92 4.23
CA SER A 63 17.23 -11.27 4.92
C SER A 63 17.75 -10.18 5.86
N PHE A 64 16.99 -9.10 6.06
CA PHE A 64 17.42 -8.03 6.94
C PHE A 64 17.46 -8.51 8.39
N ARG A 65 18.61 -8.33 9.04
CA ARG A 65 18.84 -8.60 10.45
C ARG A 65 19.17 -7.28 11.13
N GLU A 66 18.36 -6.90 12.10
CA GLU A 66 18.47 -5.61 12.82
C GLU A 66 19.82 -5.45 13.55
N LYS A 67 20.49 -6.56 13.91
CA LYS A 67 21.75 -6.54 14.67
C LYS A 67 22.94 -5.86 13.96
N THR A 68 22.82 -5.56 12.67
CA THR A 68 23.85 -4.86 11.90
C THR A 68 23.31 -3.51 11.46
N ASP A 69 23.21 -2.55 12.39
CA ASP A 69 22.82 -1.15 12.13
C ASP A 69 23.78 -0.40 11.19
N VAL A 70 24.84 -1.06 10.71
CA VAL A 70 25.70 -0.51 9.68
C VAL A 70 24.95 -0.52 8.35
N ARG A 71 24.25 0.59 8.08
CA ARG A 71 23.74 0.91 6.75
C ARG A 71 24.90 0.74 5.76
N PRO A 72 24.73 -0.06 4.69
CA PRO A 72 25.74 -0.11 3.64
C PRO A 72 25.88 1.30 3.10
N SER A 73 27.12 1.81 3.04
CA SER A 73 27.43 3.15 2.56
C SER A 73 26.92 3.38 1.13
N THR A 74 26.82 2.30 0.34
CA THR A 74 26.37 2.31 -1.05
C THR A 74 25.73 0.97 -1.39
N VAL A 75 24.60 0.99 -2.10
CA VAL A 75 23.99 -0.21 -2.70
C VAL A 75 24.84 -0.64 -3.89
N THR A 76 25.26 -1.90 -3.94
CA THR A 76 26.10 -2.42 -5.03
C THR A 76 25.27 -3.00 -6.18
N TYR A 77 25.90 -3.15 -7.35
CA TYR A 77 25.28 -3.82 -8.50
C TYR A 77 24.83 -5.25 -8.17
N ASP A 78 25.69 -6.02 -7.50
CA ASP A 78 25.41 -7.40 -7.10
C ASP A 78 24.20 -7.49 -6.16
N ASP A 79 24.04 -6.51 -5.26
CA ASP A 79 22.89 -6.44 -4.38
C ASP A 79 21.58 -6.22 -5.16
N ALA A 80 21.59 -5.31 -6.14
CA ALA A 80 20.44 -5.05 -6.99
C ALA A 80 20.11 -6.28 -7.86
N VAL A 81 21.11 -6.91 -8.48
CA VAL A 81 20.92 -8.13 -9.27
C VAL A 81 20.35 -9.27 -8.40
N ARG A 82 20.92 -9.50 -7.21
CA ARG A 82 20.45 -10.50 -6.26
C ARG A 82 18.99 -10.27 -5.85
N HIS A 83 18.57 -9.01 -5.74
CA HIS A 83 17.19 -8.67 -5.40
C HIS A 83 16.21 -8.80 -6.58
N LEU A 84 16.63 -8.41 -7.78
CA LEU A 84 15.81 -8.44 -8.99
C LEU A 84 15.64 -9.84 -9.57
N ASP A 85 16.59 -10.74 -9.31
CA ASP A 85 16.44 -12.15 -9.61
C ASP A 85 15.48 -12.81 -8.61
N TRP A 86 14.36 -13.31 -9.12
CA TRP A 86 13.33 -13.98 -8.33
C TRP A 86 13.84 -15.22 -7.58
N THR A 87 14.92 -15.86 -8.05
CA THR A 87 15.51 -17.05 -7.41
C THR A 87 16.31 -16.69 -6.16
N THR A 88 16.94 -15.51 -6.13
CA THR A 88 17.77 -15.05 -5.02
C THR A 88 17.13 -13.94 -4.20
N ARG A 89 15.99 -13.39 -4.65
CA ARG A 89 15.28 -12.28 -4.00
C ARG A 89 14.98 -12.53 -2.53
N SER A 90 14.73 -13.78 -2.14
CA SER A 90 14.46 -14.13 -0.74
C SER A 90 15.66 -13.96 0.20
N THR A 91 16.87 -13.90 -0.36
CA THR A 91 18.13 -13.66 0.37
C THR A 91 18.52 -12.18 0.39
N SER A 92 17.74 -11.32 -0.27
CA SER A 92 17.99 -9.89 -0.34
C SER A 92 17.45 -9.13 0.89
N PRO A 93 18.20 -8.15 1.41
CA PRO A 93 17.74 -7.30 2.50
C PRO A 93 16.83 -6.16 2.00
N PHE A 94 16.55 -6.09 0.70
CA PHE A 94 15.78 -5.01 0.11
C PHE A 94 14.27 -5.30 0.06
N ILE A 95 13.51 -4.22 -0.04
CA ILE A 95 12.07 -4.18 -0.20
C ILE A 95 11.81 -3.48 -1.54
N SER A 96 11.12 -4.16 -2.47
CA SER A 96 10.69 -3.50 -3.72
C SER A 96 9.49 -2.61 -3.49
N ALA A 97 9.56 -1.40 -4.03
CA ALA A 97 8.46 -0.47 -4.20
C ALA A 97 8.53 0.14 -5.61
N SER A 98 7.55 0.93 -6.01
CA SER A 98 7.45 1.50 -7.35
C SER A 98 6.96 2.94 -7.27
N TYR A 99 7.48 3.83 -8.12
CA TYR A 99 6.86 5.15 -8.29
C TYR A 99 5.55 5.12 -9.12
N SER A 100 5.28 4.01 -9.82
CA SER A 100 4.14 3.89 -10.72
C SER A 100 2.93 3.28 -10.01
N PHE A 101 1.92 4.11 -9.69
CA PHE A 101 0.66 3.59 -9.15
C PHE A 101 -0.04 2.64 -10.14
N ALA A 102 0.07 2.91 -11.44
CA ALA A 102 -0.56 2.07 -12.46
C ALA A 102 0.12 0.70 -12.57
N TRP A 103 1.45 0.65 -12.41
CA TRP A 103 2.16 -0.62 -12.23
C TRP A 103 1.64 -1.36 -11.00
N ALA A 104 1.45 -0.67 -9.87
CA ALA A 104 0.92 -1.29 -8.66
C ALA A 104 -0.49 -1.87 -8.86
N ILE A 105 -1.39 -1.16 -9.56
CA ILE A 105 -2.72 -1.68 -9.91
C ILE A 105 -2.61 -2.91 -10.81
N TRP A 106 -1.82 -2.83 -11.88
CA TRP A 106 -1.63 -3.93 -12.83
C TRP A 106 -1.06 -5.17 -12.14
N GLU A 107 -0.02 -4.99 -11.32
CA GLU A 107 0.65 -6.06 -10.56
C GLU A 107 -0.27 -6.65 -9.49
N ALA A 108 -1.08 -5.82 -8.81
CA ALA A 108 -2.06 -6.30 -7.83
C ALA A 108 -3.12 -7.19 -8.47
N VAL A 109 -3.71 -6.76 -9.59
CA VAL A 109 -4.68 -7.58 -10.36
C VAL A 109 -4.02 -8.86 -10.86
N ARG A 110 -2.79 -8.77 -11.37
CA ARG A 110 -2.04 -9.95 -11.84
C ARG A 110 -1.81 -10.95 -10.71
N ARG A 111 -1.39 -10.49 -9.52
CA ARG A 111 -1.21 -11.35 -8.34
C ARG A 111 -2.52 -11.93 -7.86
N TYR A 112 -3.59 -11.15 -7.83
CA TYR A 112 -4.90 -11.64 -7.40
C TYR A 112 -5.39 -12.80 -8.28
N LYS A 113 -5.25 -12.69 -9.62
CA LYS A 113 -5.72 -13.74 -10.53
C LYS A 113 -4.82 -14.98 -10.58
N ILE A 114 -3.51 -14.82 -10.32
CA ILE A 114 -2.54 -15.93 -10.41
C ILE A 114 -2.36 -16.64 -9.05
N ASN A 115 -2.48 -15.93 -7.93
CA ASN A 115 -2.23 -16.49 -6.61
C ASN A 115 -3.45 -17.20 -6.03
N VAL A 116 -3.18 -18.15 -5.14
CA VAL A 116 -4.20 -18.84 -4.32
C VAL A 116 -4.75 -17.94 -3.20
N LYS A 117 -4.02 -16.87 -2.85
CA LYS A 117 -4.43 -15.91 -1.81
C LYS A 117 -5.01 -14.66 -2.46
N HIS A 118 -6.28 -14.40 -2.19
CA HIS A 118 -7.04 -13.26 -2.70
C HIS A 118 -6.89 -11.98 -1.85
N ASP A 119 -6.08 -12.03 -0.79
CA ASP A 119 -5.75 -10.88 0.05
C ASP A 119 -4.58 -10.14 -0.59
N VAL A 120 -4.86 -9.28 -1.57
CA VAL A 120 -3.86 -8.41 -2.18
C VAL A 120 -4.16 -6.96 -1.79
N GLU A 121 -3.15 -6.30 -1.23
CA GLU A 121 -3.21 -4.89 -0.86
C GLU A 121 -2.14 -4.08 -1.59
N ILE A 122 -2.41 -2.80 -1.73
CA ILE A 122 -1.45 -1.80 -2.20
C ILE A 122 -1.15 -0.89 -1.02
N ALA A 123 0.11 -0.83 -0.60
CA ALA A 123 0.58 0.17 0.35
C ALA A 123 1.08 1.42 -0.39
N ILE A 124 0.75 2.59 0.15
CA ILE A 124 1.22 3.90 -0.27
C ILE A 124 2.21 4.37 0.80
N ILE A 125 3.42 4.66 0.37
CA ILE A 125 4.55 4.98 1.24
C ILE A 125 5.02 6.38 0.91
N ASP A 126 5.28 7.18 1.95
CA ASP A 126 5.98 8.46 1.81
C ASP A 126 7.43 8.19 1.39
N ALA A 127 7.73 8.54 0.15
CA ALA A 127 9.04 8.36 -0.44
C ALA A 127 10.13 9.16 0.32
N LYS A 128 9.79 10.33 0.88
CA LYS A 128 10.74 11.16 1.63
C LYS A 128 11.16 10.50 2.93
N ALA A 129 10.22 9.83 3.61
CA ALA A 129 10.48 9.11 4.85
C ALA A 129 11.48 7.94 4.68
N VAL A 130 11.71 7.47 3.43
CA VAL A 130 12.65 6.40 3.12
C VAL A 130 13.85 6.85 2.28
N ALA A 131 14.03 8.14 2.00
CA ALA A 131 15.11 8.63 1.14
C ALA A 131 16.51 8.21 1.62
N GLY A 132 16.73 8.26 2.94
CA GLY A 132 17.95 7.76 3.57
C GLY A 132 18.14 6.23 3.55
N ARG A 133 17.45 5.47 2.70
CA ARG A 133 17.64 4.02 2.54
C ARG A 133 17.11 3.49 1.20
N ALA A 134 16.62 4.36 0.33
CA ALA A 134 16.04 4.00 -0.94
C ALA A 134 16.98 4.37 -2.09
N VAL A 135 16.96 3.58 -3.15
CA VAL A 135 17.65 3.86 -4.42
C VAL A 135 16.77 3.38 -5.56
N THR A 136 16.81 4.04 -6.72
CA THR A 136 16.15 3.45 -7.89
C THR A 136 16.97 2.27 -8.37
N ALA A 137 16.30 1.16 -8.71
CA ALA A 137 17.01 -0.01 -9.25
C ALA A 137 17.76 0.35 -10.54
N LEU A 138 17.22 1.30 -11.32
CA LEU A 138 17.81 1.72 -12.59
C LEU A 138 19.11 2.50 -12.42
N GLU A 139 19.21 3.37 -11.41
CA GLU A 139 20.44 4.09 -11.05
C GLU A 139 21.58 3.12 -10.73
N VAL A 140 21.30 2.07 -9.93
CA VAL A 140 22.32 1.06 -9.59
C VAL A 140 22.73 0.26 -10.82
N LEU A 141 21.76 -0.15 -11.65
CA LEU A 141 22.05 -0.93 -12.86
C LEU A 141 22.79 -0.10 -13.92
N SER A 142 22.50 1.20 -14.07
CA SER A 142 23.14 2.06 -15.08
C SER A 142 24.61 2.35 -14.78
N ASN A 143 25.01 2.30 -13.51
CA ASN A 143 26.36 2.61 -13.06
C ASN A 143 27.33 1.41 -13.16
N CYS A 144 26.87 0.26 -13.65
CA CYS A 144 27.69 -0.95 -13.79
C CYS A 144 28.54 -0.92 -15.08
N GLU A 145 29.83 -1.24 -14.92
CA GLU A 145 30.74 -1.42 -16.04
C GLU A 145 30.31 -2.61 -16.92
N PRO A 146 30.52 -2.57 -18.25
CA PRO A 146 30.02 -3.59 -19.17
C PRO A 146 30.48 -5.03 -18.87
N ASP A 147 31.68 -5.21 -18.32
CA ASP A 147 32.31 -6.48 -17.97
C ASP A 147 31.78 -7.09 -16.66
N GLU A 148 31.23 -6.27 -15.77
CA GLU A 148 30.60 -6.70 -14.51
C GLU A 148 29.14 -7.12 -14.68
N ARG A 149 28.57 -6.93 -15.89
CA ARG A 149 27.12 -7.15 -16.10
C ARG A 149 26.76 -8.63 -16.03
N HIS A 150 25.76 -8.93 -15.20
CA HIS A 150 25.09 -10.22 -15.16
C HIS A 150 24.46 -10.57 -16.53
N GLU A 151 24.39 -11.85 -16.89
CA GLU A 151 23.80 -12.33 -18.17
C GLU A 151 22.37 -11.81 -18.40
N ASN A 152 21.60 -11.65 -17.32
CA ASN A 152 20.23 -11.15 -17.32
C ASN A 152 20.12 -9.63 -17.11
N HIS A 153 21.21 -8.87 -17.17
CA HIS A 153 21.25 -7.43 -16.91
C HIS A 153 20.16 -6.67 -17.67
N TRP A 154 20.04 -6.87 -18.99
CA TRP A 154 19.05 -6.14 -19.80
C TRP A 154 17.61 -6.52 -19.48
N LYS A 155 17.36 -7.73 -18.97
CA LYS A 155 16.05 -8.15 -18.49
C LYS A 155 15.71 -7.40 -17.19
N PHE A 156 16.66 -7.32 -16.26
CA PHE A 156 16.51 -6.58 -15.01
C PHE A 156 16.36 -5.08 -15.26
N TYR A 157 17.20 -4.50 -16.11
CA TYR A 157 17.15 -3.10 -16.52
C TYR A 157 15.79 -2.75 -17.11
N ARG A 158 15.30 -3.57 -18.06
CA ARG A 158 13.97 -3.38 -18.65
C ARG A 158 12.90 -3.43 -17.57
N PHE A 159 12.87 -4.47 -16.75
CA PHE A 159 11.86 -4.64 -15.69
C PHE A 159 11.86 -3.45 -14.72
N ALA A 160 13.04 -3.07 -14.20
CA ALA A 160 13.21 -1.94 -13.29
C ALA A 160 12.73 -0.61 -13.91
N HIS A 161 13.00 -0.42 -15.20
CA HIS A 161 12.51 0.74 -15.95
C HIS A 161 10.98 0.70 -16.11
N GLU A 162 10.37 -0.41 -16.53
CA GLU A 162 8.91 -0.49 -16.73
C GLU A 162 8.14 -0.25 -15.43
N ALA A 163 8.64 -0.87 -14.35
CA ALA A 163 8.02 -0.85 -13.04
C ALA A 163 8.35 0.43 -12.26
N GLN A 164 9.26 1.29 -12.75
CA GLN A 164 9.84 2.39 -11.97
C GLN A 164 10.32 1.90 -10.58
N ASP A 165 11.07 0.79 -10.57
CA ASP A 165 11.36 0.00 -9.36
C ASP A 165 12.34 0.74 -8.44
N VAL A 166 12.02 0.72 -7.15
CA VAL A 166 12.77 1.32 -6.05
C VAL A 166 13.13 0.24 -5.06
N LEU A 167 14.40 0.21 -4.67
CA LEU A 167 14.93 -0.73 -3.69
C LEU A 167 15.11 0.02 -2.37
N VAL A 168 14.33 -0.36 -1.36
CA VAL A 168 14.45 0.18 0.00
C VAL A 168 15.21 -0.81 0.86
N PHE A 169 16.38 -0.42 1.36
CA PHE A 169 17.23 -1.27 2.20
C PHE A 169 16.64 -1.43 3.61
N GLY A 170 16.60 -2.68 4.08
CA GLY A 170 16.28 -3.01 5.46
C GLY A 170 14.79 -3.01 5.73
N TYR A 171 14.23 -1.89 6.19
CA TYR A 171 12.84 -1.81 6.60
C TYR A 171 12.14 -0.51 6.19
N ILE A 172 10.81 -0.52 6.18
CA ILE A 172 9.95 0.66 6.04
C ILE A 172 9.16 0.81 7.34
N PRO A 173 9.33 1.90 8.09
CA PRO A 173 8.60 2.12 9.35
C PRO A 173 7.10 2.31 9.09
N GLY A 174 6.26 1.96 10.06
CA GLY A 174 4.81 2.19 9.99
C GLY A 174 4.45 3.65 9.73
N THR A 175 5.17 4.59 10.35
CA THR A 175 5.00 6.03 10.11
C THR A 175 5.24 6.48 8.67
N ALA A 176 6.00 5.73 7.87
CA ALA A 176 6.20 6.02 6.44
C ALA A 176 5.08 5.44 5.56
N VAL A 177 4.28 4.48 6.05
CA VAL A 177 3.16 3.92 5.30
C VAL A 177 1.96 4.82 5.50
N LEU A 178 1.66 5.63 4.48
CA LEU A 178 0.49 6.50 4.48
C LEU A 178 -0.77 5.64 4.58
N ALA A 179 -0.99 4.71 3.66
CA ALA A 179 -2.18 3.87 3.68
C ALA A 179 -1.90 2.48 3.13
N SER A 180 -2.72 1.49 3.53
CA SER A 180 -2.79 0.17 2.90
C SER A 180 -4.23 -0.17 2.56
N ILE A 181 -4.47 -0.52 1.29
CA ILE A 181 -5.83 -0.61 0.74
C ILE A 181 -6.01 -1.95 0.03
N PRO A 182 -7.07 -2.71 0.35
CA PRO A 182 -7.45 -3.90 -0.41
C PRO A 182 -7.72 -3.60 -1.87
N LEU A 183 -7.20 -4.45 -2.75
CA LEU A 183 -7.39 -4.32 -4.20
C LEU A 183 -8.87 -4.22 -4.59
N LEU A 184 -9.74 -5.02 -3.96
CA LEU A 184 -11.18 -5.01 -4.27
C LEU A 184 -11.85 -3.67 -3.93
N SER A 185 -11.33 -2.92 -2.95
CA SER A 185 -11.87 -1.62 -2.56
C SER A 185 -11.57 -0.53 -3.59
N ILE A 186 -10.49 -0.67 -4.38
CA ILE A 186 -10.11 0.33 -5.38
C ILE A 186 -10.81 0.15 -6.72
N LEU A 187 -11.27 -1.07 -7.07
CA LEU A 187 -11.86 -1.36 -8.39
C LEU A 187 -13.03 -0.43 -8.77
N PRO A 188 -14.01 -0.15 -7.88
CA PRO A 188 -15.12 0.75 -8.20
C PRO A 188 -14.69 2.21 -8.38
N SER A 189 -13.49 2.57 -7.88
CA SER A 189 -12.97 3.93 -7.93
C SER A 189 -12.10 4.18 -9.16
N LEU A 190 -11.74 3.14 -9.92
CA LEU A 190 -10.87 3.28 -11.09
C LEU A 190 -11.48 4.23 -12.14
N PRO A 191 -10.64 5.10 -12.75
CA PRO A 191 -11.03 5.86 -13.92
C PRO A 191 -11.52 4.98 -15.06
N SER A 192 -12.39 5.53 -15.91
CA SER A 192 -13.11 4.70 -16.88
C SER A 192 -12.25 4.11 -17.99
N TYR A 193 -11.08 4.70 -18.23
CA TYR A 193 -10.09 4.17 -19.16
C TYR A 193 -9.40 2.88 -18.66
N PHE A 194 -9.61 2.46 -17.41
CA PHE A 194 -9.23 1.14 -16.92
C PHE A 194 -10.32 0.06 -17.08
N LEU A 195 -11.55 0.45 -17.42
CA LEU A 195 -12.71 -0.45 -17.49
C LEU A 195 -13.02 -0.81 -18.94
N ARG A 196 -13.66 -1.95 -19.25
CA ARG A 196 -14.15 -2.31 -20.60
C ARG A 196 -15.39 -1.54 -20.97
N ASN A 197 -16.39 -1.59 -20.10
CA ASN A 197 -17.66 -0.91 -20.28
C ASN A 197 -17.72 0.20 -19.22
N PRO A 198 -17.50 1.47 -19.60
CA PRO A 198 -17.66 2.54 -18.64
C PRO A 198 -19.10 2.50 -18.14
N ILE A 199 -19.28 2.37 -16.83
CA ILE A 199 -20.61 2.53 -16.22
C ILE A 199 -21.12 3.88 -16.66
N THR A 200 -22.20 3.90 -17.43
CA THR A 200 -22.84 5.12 -17.84
C THR A 200 -23.33 5.82 -16.56
N PRO A 201 -22.93 7.07 -16.32
CA PRO A 201 -23.22 7.77 -15.06
C PRO A 201 -24.72 7.89 -14.77
N ASP A 202 -25.57 7.72 -15.79
CA ASP A 202 -27.04 7.70 -15.69
C ASP A 202 -27.60 6.68 -14.68
N LEU A 203 -26.84 5.63 -14.34
CA LEU A 203 -27.27 4.64 -13.34
C LEU A 203 -26.65 4.89 -11.95
N ALA A 204 -25.49 5.57 -11.86
CA ALA A 204 -24.77 5.77 -10.61
C ALA A 204 -25.34 6.92 -9.76
N SER A 205 -25.98 7.91 -10.38
CA SER A 205 -26.70 8.99 -9.68
C SER A 205 -27.90 8.48 -8.85
N SER A 206 -28.37 7.25 -9.10
CA SER A 206 -29.43 6.62 -8.32
C SER A 206 -28.96 5.86 -7.06
N ASN A 207 -27.65 5.62 -6.91
CA ASN A 207 -27.07 4.77 -5.85
C ASN A 207 -25.92 5.41 -5.06
N LEU A 208 -25.67 6.72 -5.20
CA LEU A 208 -24.82 7.42 -4.23
C LEU A 208 -25.39 7.17 -2.82
N PRO A 209 -24.57 6.70 -1.86
CA PRO A 209 -25.01 6.58 -0.48
C PRO A 209 -25.45 7.98 -0.04
N HIS A 210 -26.76 8.14 0.17
CA HIS A 210 -27.31 9.35 0.75
C HIS A 210 -26.46 9.74 1.96
N PRO A 211 -26.09 11.02 2.13
CA PRO A 211 -25.49 11.48 3.37
C PRO A 211 -26.42 11.05 4.51
N LEU A 212 -25.90 10.16 5.36
CA LEU A 212 -26.48 9.60 6.58
C LEU A 212 -27.96 9.97 6.79
N LYS A 213 -28.88 9.16 6.24
CA LYS A 213 -30.30 9.28 6.60
C LYS A 213 -30.42 9.16 8.13
N PRO A 214 -30.95 10.17 8.84
CA PRO A 214 -31.20 10.04 10.28
C PRO A 214 -32.17 8.88 10.49
N LEU A 215 -31.81 7.96 11.39
CA LEU A 215 -32.63 6.86 11.86
C LEU A 215 -34.02 7.40 12.26
N ARG A 216 -35.03 7.22 11.41
CA ARG A 216 -36.42 7.48 11.78
C ARG A 216 -36.99 6.25 12.51
N PRO A 217 -37.74 6.45 13.60
CA PRO A 217 -38.37 5.36 14.33
C PRO A 217 -39.46 4.68 13.46
N HIS A 218 -39.43 3.36 13.47
CA HIS A 218 -40.27 2.47 12.67
C HIS A 218 -41.77 2.61 13.00
N LEU A 219 -42.60 2.72 11.95
CA LEU A 219 -44.03 2.40 11.98
C LEU A 219 -44.28 1.18 11.07
N PRO A 220 -45.14 0.21 11.47
CA PRO A 220 -45.32 -1.03 10.74
C PRO A 220 -46.46 -0.92 9.72
N HIS A 221 -46.15 -0.97 8.43
CA HIS A 221 -47.16 -1.23 7.40
C HIS A 221 -46.72 -2.33 6.43
N SER A 222 -47.47 -3.42 6.49
CA SER A 222 -47.45 -4.58 5.62
C SER A 222 -47.83 -4.22 4.19
N ARG A 223 -46.91 -4.36 3.24
CA ARG A 223 -47.25 -4.61 1.83
C ARG A 223 -46.27 -5.60 1.21
N SER A 224 -46.83 -6.73 0.83
CA SER A 224 -46.26 -7.77 -0.01
C SER A 224 -46.05 -7.25 -1.43
N SER A 225 -44.81 -7.03 -1.82
CA SER A 225 -44.41 -6.74 -3.20
C SER A 225 -43.42 -7.82 -3.63
N SER A 226 -43.77 -8.52 -4.70
CA SER A 226 -43.01 -9.58 -5.36
C SER A 226 -41.58 -9.15 -5.68
N LEU A 227 -40.62 -9.71 -4.95
CA LEU A 227 -39.19 -9.66 -5.25
C LEU A 227 -38.93 -10.51 -6.49
N SER A 228 -38.83 -9.86 -7.65
CA SER A 228 -38.20 -10.44 -8.83
C SER A 228 -36.75 -10.76 -8.49
N SER A 229 -36.45 -12.05 -8.41
CA SER A 229 -35.14 -12.64 -8.17
C SER A 229 -34.15 -12.19 -9.26
N THR A 230 -33.50 -11.05 -9.08
CA THR A 230 -32.35 -10.67 -9.90
C THR A 230 -31.23 -11.64 -9.55
N SER A 231 -31.00 -12.60 -10.45
CA SER A 231 -29.94 -13.60 -10.37
C SER A 231 -28.64 -12.96 -9.91
N THR A 232 -28.22 -13.33 -8.70
CA THR A 232 -26.88 -13.10 -8.15
C THR A 232 -25.88 -13.90 -8.96
N ILE A 233 -25.66 -13.51 -10.22
CA ILE A 233 -24.50 -13.96 -10.97
C ILE A 233 -23.34 -13.31 -10.21
N SER A 234 -22.61 -14.12 -9.46
CA SER A 234 -21.32 -13.74 -8.87
C SER A 234 -20.38 -13.46 -10.04
N SER A 235 -20.51 -12.27 -10.62
CA SER A 235 -19.64 -11.81 -11.68
C SER A 235 -18.27 -11.63 -11.07
N ASP A 236 -17.25 -12.25 -11.69
CA ASP A 236 -15.84 -11.97 -11.40
C ASP A 236 -15.68 -10.44 -11.27
N PRO A 237 -15.24 -9.91 -10.11
CA PRO A 237 -15.10 -8.46 -9.90
C PRO A 237 -14.10 -7.82 -10.88
N PHE A 238 -13.28 -8.63 -11.55
CA PHE A 238 -12.32 -8.18 -12.56
C PHE A 238 -12.84 -8.31 -14.01
N SER A 239 -14.07 -8.79 -14.22
CA SER A 239 -14.67 -8.91 -15.55
C SER A 239 -14.86 -7.56 -16.25
N GLU A 240 -14.99 -6.49 -15.46
CA GLU A 240 -15.10 -5.12 -15.94
C GLU A 240 -13.76 -4.49 -16.34
N LEU A 241 -12.61 -5.09 -15.99
CA LEU A 241 -11.31 -4.49 -16.30
C LEU A 241 -10.94 -4.61 -17.77
N LEU A 242 -10.35 -3.54 -18.32
CA LEU A 242 -9.94 -3.45 -19.73
C LEU A 242 -9.01 -4.60 -20.13
N TRP A 243 -8.14 -5.03 -19.21
CA TRP A 243 -7.17 -6.08 -19.45
C TRP A 243 -7.57 -7.42 -18.84
N ASP A 244 -7.06 -8.50 -19.44
CA ASP A 244 -7.23 -9.86 -18.95
C ASP A 244 -5.88 -10.48 -18.58
N THR A 245 -5.60 -10.59 -17.29
CA THR A 245 -4.35 -11.19 -16.80
C THR A 245 -4.32 -12.72 -16.92
N THR A 246 -5.44 -13.36 -17.28
CA THR A 246 -5.43 -14.80 -17.61
C THR A 246 -4.73 -15.07 -18.94
N GLN A 247 -4.61 -14.05 -19.80
CA GLN A 247 -3.85 -14.14 -21.02
C GLN A 247 -2.35 -14.12 -20.69
N ARG A 248 -1.68 -15.28 -20.84
CA ARG A 248 -0.26 -15.51 -20.51
C ARG A 248 0.74 -14.48 -21.09
N LYS A 249 0.33 -13.67 -22.09
CA LYS A 249 1.18 -12.70 -22.79
C LYS A 249 0.80 -11.23 -22.56
N TYR A 250 -0.14 -10.93 -21.66
CA TYR A 250 -0.55 -9.55 -21.44
C TYR A 250 0.51 -8.78 -20.64
N SER A 251 1.33 -8.01 -21.35
CA SER A 251 2.44 -7.24 -20.76
C SER A 251 1.97 -5.90 -20.18
N TYR A 252 2.74 -5.33 -19.26
CA TYR A 252 2.47 -3.99 -18.73
C TYR A 252 2.51 -2.90 -19.81
N ARG A 253 3.37 -3.04 -20.83
CA ARG A 253 3.37 -2.10 -21.97
C ARG A 253 2.04 -2.13 -22.73
N GLN A 254 1.47 -3.33 -22.92
CA GLN A 254 0.17 -3.48 -23.57
C GLN A 254 -0.94 -2.86 -22.72
N PHE A 255 -0.90 -3.10 -21.40
CA PHE A 255 -1.78 -2.44 -20.43
C PHE A 255 -1.75 -0.90 -20.57
N CYS A 256 -0.56 -0.29 -20.54
CA CYS A 256 -0.43 1.16 -20.66
C CYS A 256 -0.96 1.66 -22.00
N ARG A 257 -0.65 0.97 -23.10
CA ARG A 257 -1.13 1.33 -24.44
C ARG A 257 -2.65 1.27 -24.51
N ASP A 258 -3.26 0.17 -24.08
CA ASP A 258 -4.71 -0.01 -24.17
C ASP A 258 -5.46 1.02 -23.31
N ALA A 259 -4.98 1.29 -22.10
CA ALA A 259 -5.56 2.29 -21.21
C ALA A 259 -5.41 3.72 -21.78
N SER A 260 -4.23 4.07 -22.31
CA SER A 260 -4.01 5.34 -22.99
C SER A 260 -4.89 5.47 -24.23
N ASP A 261 -4.91 4.49 -25.12
CA ASP A 261 -5.73 4.51 -26.34
C ASP A 261 -7.21 4.68 -25.99
N LYS A 262 -7.67 4.01 -24.94
CA LYS A 262 -9.04 4.16 -24.44
C LYS A 262 -9.31 5.58 -23.93
N PHE A 263 -8.40 6.16 -23.16
CA PHE A 263 -8.50 7.55 -22.73
C PHE A 263 -8.58 8.50 -23.94
N HIS A 264 -7.69 8.35 -24.93
CA HIS A 264 -7.64 9.20 -26.12
C HIS A 264 -8.90 9.13 -26.98
N ARG A 265 -9.54 7.94 -27.07
CA ARG A 265 -10.81 7.75 -27.78
C ARG A 265 -12.04 8.27 -27.02
N GLY A 266 -11.89 8.59 -25.73
CA GLY A 266 -12.95 9.19 -24.93
C GLY A 266 -13.31 10.60 -25.41
N SER A 267 -14.56 11.01 -25.22
CA SER A 267 -14.94 12.41 -25.43
C SER A 267 -14.14 13.33 -24.50
N SER A 268 -13.94 14.59 -24.90
CA SER A 268 -13.24 15.56 -24.04
C SER A 268 -13.91 15.72 -22.68
N GLU A 269 -15.25 15.68 -22.62
CA GLU A 269 -16.01 15.67 -21.36
C GLU A 269 -15.67 14.46 -20.48
N ARG A 270 -15.60 13.26 -21.08
CA ARG A 270 -15.26 12.05 -20.33
C ARG A 270 -13.82 12.08 -19.83
N ARG A 271 -12.89 12.55 -20.66
CA ARG A 271 -11.48 12.73 -20.27
C ARG A 271 -11.34 13.73 -19.13
N LEU A 272 -12.05 14.85 -19.20
CA LEU A 272 -12.09 15.86 -18.13
C LEU A 272 -12.65 15.24 -16.84
N ALA A 273 -13.76 14.50 -16.91
CA ALA A 273 -14.35 13.85 -15.75
C ALA A 273 -13.43 12.77 -15.11
N ASP A 274 -12.74 11.96 -15.92
CA ASP A 274 -11.78 10.96 -15.45
C ASP A 274 -10.53 11.60 -14.83
N THR A 275 -10.03 12.69 -15.41
CA THR A 275 -8.83 13.41 -14.91
C THR A 275 -9.11 14.35 -13.74
N THR A 276 -10.37 14.74 -13.51
CA THR A 276 -10.79 15.52 -12.34
C THR A 276 -11.40 14.59 -11.28
N ALA A 277 -12.72 14.45 -11.28
CA ALA A 277 -13.47 13.68 -10.30
C ALA A 277 -13.04 12.21 -10.18
N GLY A 278 -12.69 11.57 -11.31
CA GLY A 278 -12.18 10.20 -11.31
C GLY A 278 -10.86 10.05 -10.57
N SER A 279 -9.94 11.00 -10.75
CA SER A 279 -8.61 10.99 -10.13
C SER A 279 -8.69 11.34 -8.65
N VAL A 280 -9.50 12.34 -8.26
CA VAL A 280 -9.78 12.67 -6.85
C VAL A 280 -10.44 11.49 -6.13
N ARG A 281 -11.44 10.85 -6.75
CA ARG A 281 -12.12 9.69 -6.18
C ARG A 281 -11.15 8.54 -5.92
N LEU A 282 -10.28 8.23 -6.87
CA LEU A 282 -9.28 7.19 -6.68
C LEU A 282 -8.26 7.58 -5.60
N ALA A 283 -7.77 8.82 -5.59
CA ALA A 283 -6.84 9.31 -4.58
C ALA A 283 -7.44 9.23 -3.17
N VAL A 284 -8.69 9.65 -3.00
CA VAL A 284 -9.42 9.55 -1.72
C VAL A 284 -9.58 8.08 -1.33
N CYS A 285 -9.96 7.20 -2.26
CA CYS A 285 -10.09 5.77 -1.96
C CYS A 285 -8.76 5.17 -1.48
N LEU A 286 -7.67 5.56 -2.14
CA LEU A 286 -6.31 5.15 -1.82
C LEU A 286 -5.81 5.72 -0.47
N MET A 287 -6.14 6.97 -0.12
CA MET A 287 -5.63 7.60 1.11
C MET A 287 -6.63 7.62 2.27
N ARG A 288 -7.83 7.05 2.10
CA ARG A 288 -8.98 7.24 3.02
C ARG A 288 -8.62 7.06 4.49
N PRO A 289 -8.07 5.92 4.96
CA PRO A 289 -7.85 5.70 6.39
C PRO A 289 -6.94 6.78 7.00
N TRP A 290 -5.86 7.07 6.29
CA TRP A 290 -4.86 8.05 6.69
C TRP A 290 -5.35 9.49 6.64
N PHE A 291 -6.07 9.86 5.58
CA PHE A 291 -6.55 11.22 5.41
C PHE A 291 -7.58 11.57 6.48
N HIS A 292 -8.43 10.61 6.84
CA HIS A 292 -9.33 10.72 7.98
C HIS A 292 -8.56 10.91 9.29
N GLU A 293 -7.48 10.18 9.53
CA GLU A 293 -6.67 10.39 10.74
C GLU A 293 -6.00 11.77 10.72
N LYS A 294 -5.28 12.10 9.65
CA LYS A 294 -4.45 13.31 9.54
C LYS A 294 -5.23 14.61 9.42
N SER A 295 -6.44 14.57 8.87
CA SER A 295 -7.32 15.75 8.82
C SER A 295 -7.64 16.37 10.19
N MET A 296 -7.37 15.67 11.29
CA MET A 296 -7.49 16.20 12.66
C MET A 296 -6.25 16.97 13.11
N ASP A 297 -5.08 16.49 12.71
CA ASP A 297 -3.79 17.02 13.17
C ASP A 297 -3.36 18.19 12.28
N ASP A 298 -3.39 17.96 10.96
CA ASP A 298 -2.87 18.86 9.94
C ASP A 298 -3.65 18.66 8.64
N MET A 299 -4.76 19.39 8.52
CA MET A 299 -5.60 19.35 7.32
C MET A 299 -4.86 19.84 6.08
N GLU A 300 -4.06 20.91 6.20
CA GLU A 300 -3.36 21.53 5.07
C GLU A 300 -2.37 20.56 4.44
N TRP A 301 -1.59 19.86 5.27
CA TRP A 301 -0.70 18.83 4.78
C TRP A 301 -1.46 17.63 4.20
N GLY A 302 -2.56 17.23 4.85
CA GLY A 302 -3.43 16.16 4.36
C GLY A 302 -4.00 16.46 2.97
N THR A 303 -4.53 17.67 2.75
CA THR A 303 -5.11 18.08 1.47
C THR A 303 -4.03 18.25 0.41
N GLU A 304 -2.86 18.79 0.74
CA GLU A 304 -1.72 18.88 -0.19
C GLU A 304 -1.26 17.49 -0.65
N MET A 305 -1.13 16.52 0.25
CA MET A 305 -0.76 15.15 -0.13
C MET A 305 -1.85 14.48 -0.99
N LEU A 306 -3.12 14.64 -0.63
CA LEU A 306 -4.23 14.11 -1.41
C LEU A 306 -4.30 14.73 -2.81
N TYR A 307 -4.09 16.05 -2.92
CA TYR A 307 -3.99 16.79 -4.17
C TYR A 307 -2.84 16.28 -5.04
N ARG A 308 -1.65 16.10 -4.47
CA ARG A 308 -0.48 15.56 -5.20
C ARG A 308 -0.76 14.16 -5.75
N LEU A 309 -1.40 13.29 -4.98
CA LEU A 309 -1.77 11.95 -5.45
C LEU A 309 -2.81 12.03 -6.58
N ALA A 310 -3.82 12.89 -6.45
CA ALA A 310 -4.82 13.10 -7.48
C ALA A 310 -4.21 13.62 -8.79
N LEU A 311 -3.27 14.57 -8.71
CA LEU A 311 -2.54 15.10 -9.87
C LEU A 311 -1.66 14.02 -10.53
N LEU A 312 -1.01 13.17 -9.73
CA LEU A 312 -0.23 12.03 -10.23
C LEU A 312 -1.12 11.01 -10.98
N ILE A 313 -2.33 10.76 -10.49
CA ILE A 313 -3.31 9.90 -11.18
C ILE A 313 -3.83 10.55 -12.47
N ALA A 314 -4.16 11.84 -12.41
CA ALA A 314 -4.72 12.60 -13.53
C ALA A 314 -3.73 12.74 -14.71
N SER A 315 -2.44 12.85 -14.42
CA SER A 315 -1.37 13.01 -15.42
C SER A 315 -0.94 11.71 -16.10
N TRP A 316 -1.34 10.55 -15.57
CA TRP A 316 -0.89 9.25 -16.07
C TRP A 316 -1.33 8.88 -17.49
N PRO A 317 -2.62 8.97 -17.88
CA PRO A 317 -3.04 8.51 -19.21
C PRO A 317 -2.50 9.40 -20.34
N GLY A 318 -2.03 10.60 -20.03
CA GLY A 318 -1.38 11.49 -20.97
C GLY A 318 -1.03 12.83 -20.34
N ARG A 319 0.27 13.09 -20.11
CA ARG A 319 0.76 14.36 -19.56
C ARG A 319 0.37 15.59 -20.38
N TRP A 320 0.37 15.41 -21.70
CA TRP A 320 -0.02 16.45 -22.65
C TRP A 320 -1.42 16.98 -22.34
N TRP A 321 -2.33 16.14 -21.84
CA TRP A 321 -3.69 16.55 -21.48
C TRP A 321 -3.69 17.57 -20.35
N ILE A 322 -2.93 17.33 -19.28
CA ILE A 322 -2.85 18.26 -18.15
C ILE A 322 -2.18 19.58 -18.55
N ARG A 323 -1.18 19.52 -19.44
CA ARG A 323 -0.51 20.72 -19.96
C ARG A 323 -1.44 21.57 -20.84
N ASP A 324 -2.26 20.92 -21.67
CA ASP A 324 -3.18 21.60 -22.57
C ASP A 324 -4.47 22.07 -21.84
N HIS A 325 -4.77 21.48 -20.68
CA HIS A 325 -5.90 21.81 -19.81
C HIS A 325 -5.43 22.35 -18.46
N VAL A 326 -4.96 23.60 -18.46
CA VAL A 326 -4.45 24.31 -17.28
C VAL A 326 -5.46 24.45 -16.15
N GLU A 327 -6.75 24.30 -16.44
CA GLU A 327 -7.83 24.29 -15.47
C GLU A 327 -7.84 23.02 -14.60
N VAL A 328 -7.30 21.89 -15.07
CA VAL A 328 -7.40 20.61 -14.34
C VAL A 328 -6.69 20.65 -12.98
N PRO A 329 -5.44 21.13 -12.85
CA PRO A 329 -4.79 21.25 -11.55
C PRO A 329 -5.54 22.16 -10.56
N GLU A 330 -6.22 23.20 -11.03
CA GLU A 330 -7.02 24.09 -10.18
C GLU A 330 -8.30 23.40 -9.71
N ILE A 331 -9.03 22.76 -10.64
CA ILE A 331 -10.22 21.96 -10.30
C ILE A 331 -9.87 20.85 -9.31
N LEU A 332 -8.76 20.15 -9.51
CA LEU A 332 -8.30 19.10 -8.60
C LEU A 332 -8.06 19.64 -7.18
N ARG A 333 -7.44 20.82 -7.07
CA ARG A 333 -7.18 21.46 -5.78
C ARG A 333 -8.49 21.85 -5.09
N ASP A 334 -9.37 22.56 -5.80
CA ASP A 334 -10.66 23.00 -5.27
C ASP A 334 -11.52 21.81 -4.81
N MET A 335 -11.52 20.71 -5.57
CA MET A 335 -12.24 19.48 -5.19
C MET A 335 -11.65 18.84 -3.94
N VAL A 336 -10.32 18.81 -3.80
CA VAL A 336 -9.65 18.23 -2.63
C VAL A 336 -9.86 19.09 -1.39
N ASP A 337 -9.77 20.41 -1.52
CA ASP A 337 -10.05 21.35 -0.42
C ASP A 337 -11.50 21.24 0.04
N LEU A 338 -12.46 21.15 -0.89
CA LEU A 338 -13.87 20.93 -0.58
C LEU A 338 -14.09 19.62 0.19
N ILE A 339 -13.46 18.52 -0.23
CA ILE A 339 -13.55 17.21 0.46
C ILE A 339 -12.92 17.30 1.85
N GLY A 340 -11.77 17.98 1.98
CA GLY A 340 -11.14 18.22 3.28
C GLY A 340 -12.07 18.96 4.23
N GLU A 341 -12.68 20.05 3.76
CA GLU A 341 -13.66 20.82 4.54
C GLU A 341 -14.91 20.01 4.91
N GLU A 342 -15.45 19.21 3.98
CA GLU A 342 -16.59 18.34 4.26
C GLU A 342 -16.26 17.30 5.34
N ILE A 343 -15.09 16.66 5.28
CA ILE A 343 -14.65 15.70 6.30
C ILE A 343 -14.46 16.38 7.66
N ARG A 344 -13.88 17.59 7.67
CA ARG A 344 -13.70 18.39 8.89
C ARG A 344 -15.03 18.71 9.55
N GLU A 345 -15.99 19.18 8.76
CA GLU A 345 -17.30 19.56 9.26
C GLU A 345 -18.11 18.35 9.73
N ALA A 346 -18.09 17.25 8.99
CA ALA A 346 -18.71 15.99 9.40
C ALA A 346 -18.16 15.49 10.75
N ARG A 347 -16.85 15.67 10.99
CA ARG A 347 -16.23 15.31 12.26
C ARG A 347 -16.57 16.28 13.39
N ARG A 348 -16.58 17.59 13.15
CA ARG A 348 -17.06 18.57 14.15
C ARG A 348 -18.49 18.25 14.59
N ALA A 349 -19.37 17.94 13.63
CA ALA A 349 -20.73 17.53 13.91
C ALA A 349 -20.79 16.23 14.74
N ALA A 350 -19.94 15.24 14.43
CA ALA A 350 -19.86 14.00 15.21
C ALA A 350 -19.36 14.23 16.64
N VAL A 351 -18.32 15.06 16.82
CA VAL A 351 -17.79 15.43 18.14
C VAL A 351 -18.83 16.20 18.95
N SER A 352 -19.52 17.18 18.34
CA SER A 352 -20.61 17.92 19.01
C SER A 352 -21.70 16.98 19.49
N LYS A 353 -22.14 16.05 18.65
CA LYS A 353 -23.17 15.06 19.01
C LYS A 353 -22.73 14.15 20.17
N GLU A 354 -21.44 13.80 20.22
CA GLU A 354 -20.89 13.02 21.32
C GLU A 354 -20.79 13.83 22.61
N VAL A 355 -20.41 15.10 22.53
CA VAL A 355 -20.44 16.02 23.68
C VAL A 355 -21.86 16.16 24.24
N ASP A 356 -22.86 16.36 23.39
CA ASP A 356 -24.27 16.42 23.81
C ASP A 356 -24.71 15.13 24.50
N ARG A 357 -24.28 13.98 23.96
CA ARG A 357 -24.56 12.65 24.54
C ARG A 357 -23.91 12.51 25.92
N LEU A 358 -22.66 12.91 26.07
CA LEU A 358 -21.92 12.84 27.34
C LEU A 358 -22.50 13.82 28.37
N GLN A 359 -22.91 15.01 27.93
CA GLN A 359 -23.58 15.97 28.79
C GLN A 359 -24.90 15.39 29.34
N GLY A 360 -25.71 14.74 28.50
CA GLY A 360 -26.92 14.04 28.95
C GLY A 360 -26.63 12.96 30.01
N ILE A 361 -25.56 12.17 29.82
CA ILE A 361 -25.15 11.17 30.82
C ILE A 361 -24.70 11.81 32.14
N VAL A 362 -23.98 12.93 32.08
CA VAL A 362 -23.53 13.66 33.29
C VAL A 362 -24.72 14.28 34.01
N GLU A 363 -25.70 14.82 33.29
CA GLU A 363 -26.95 15.34 33.86
C GLU A 363 -27.76 14.24 34.55
N ASP A 364 -27.91 13.07 33.91
CA ASP A 364 -28.58 11.90 34.49
C ASP A 364 -27.87 11.43 35.77
N LEU A 365 -26.54 11.35 35.76
CA LEU A 365 -25.74 11.00 36.94
C LEU A 365 -25.87 12.04 38.05
N GLY A 366 -25.87 13.33 37.70
CA GLY A 366 -26.08 14.42 38.65
C GLY A 366 -27.46 14.34 39.31
N TRP A 367 -28.49 14.01 38.53
CA TRP A 367 -29.85 13.79 39.04
C TRP A 367 -29.92 12.60 39.99
N LEU A 368 -29.28 11.47 39.65
CA LEU A 368 -29.22 10.27 40.51
C LEU A 368 -28.48 10.54 41.84
N LEU A 369 -27.38 11.29 41.80
CA LEU A 369 -26.65 11.67 43.01
C LEU A 369 -27.49 12.57 43.91
N LYS A 370 -28.22 13.53 43.33
CA LYS A 370 -29.14 14.39 44.07
C LYS A 370 -30.26 13.57 44.73
N GLN A 371 -30.86 12.63 43.99
CA GLN A 371 -31.90 11.74 44.53
C GLN A 371 -31.39 10.88 45.69
N LYS A 372 -30.13 10.40 45.61
CA LYS A 372 -29.50 9.63 46.70
C LYS A 372 -29.23 10.50 47.92
N SER A 373 -28.79 11.74 47.75
CA SER A 373 -28.62 12.71 48.84
C SER A 373 -29.93 12.96 49.57
N ASP A 374 -30.99 13.28 48.82
CA ASP A 374 -32.33 13.54 49.37
C ASP A 374 -32.91 12.31 50.10
N SER A 375 -32.58 11.10 49.63
CA SER A 375 -33.00 9.84 50.27
C SER A 375 -32.21 9.55 51.54
N SER A 376 -30.93 9.92 51.59
CA SER A 376 -30.08 9.78 52.79
C SER A 376 -30.57 10.66 53.93
N GLU A 377 -30.85 11.95 53.64
CA GLU A 377 -31.38 12.89 54.64
C GLU A 377 -32.73 12.44 55.22
N ARG A 378 -33.61 11.88 54.37
CA ARG A 378 -34.89 11.31 54.83
C ARG A 378 -34.71 10.06 55.69
N SER A 379 -33.68 9.26 55.43
CA SER A 379 -33.40 8.07 56.23
C SER A 379 -32.85 8.43 57.61
N GLU A 380 -32.03 9.48 57.72
CA GLU A 380 -31.53 9.98 59.00
C GLU A 380 -32.66 10.56 59.86
N MET A 381 -33.56 11.36 59.27
CA MET A 381 -34.70 11.92 59.98
C MET A 381 -35.67 10.86 60.54
N ASN A 382 -35.79 9.70 59.88
CA ASN A 382 -36.62 8.60 60.38
C ASN A 382 -35.92 7.74 61.44
N ALA A 383 -34.58 7.77 61.51
CA ALA A 383 -33.82 6.98 62.48
C ALA A 383 -33.81 7.60 63.90
N GLU A 384 -33.90 8.93 64.02
CA GLU A 384 -33.95 9.62 65.32
C GLU A 384 -35.32 9.52 66.04
N GLY A 385 -36.34 8.91 65.42
CA GLY A 385 -37.69 8.77 65.99
C GLY A 385 -37.99 7.46 66.70
N SER A 386 -37.06 6.50 66.74
CA SER A 386 -37.29 5.15 67.27
C SER A 386 -36.55 4.87 68.59
N ASP A 387 -36.91 5.62 69.63
CA ASP A 387 -36.74 5.17 71.02
C ASP A 387 -37.76 4.05 71.32
N ALA A 388 -37.51 2.85 70.78
CA ALA A 388 -38.21 1.64 71.19
C ALA A 388 -37.40 0.96 72.31
N PRO A 389 -38.02 0.65 73.46
CA PRO A 389 -37.30 0.11 74.62
C PRO A 389 -36.77 -1.30 74.34
N ALA A 390 -35.54 -1.54 74.81
CA ALA A 390 -34.88 -2.83 74.81
C ALA A 390 -35.80 -3.93 75.37
N SER A 391 -36.17 -4.89 74.53
CA SER A 391 -36.68 -6.19 74.97
C SER A 391 -35.62 -7.24 74.68
N ASP A 392 -34.96 -7.69 75.75
CA ASP A 392 -34.31 -8.99 75.84
C ASP A 392 -35.30 -10.07 75.37
N HIS A 393 -34.93 -10.82 74.34
CA HIS A 393 -35.43 -12.18 74.22
C HIS A 393 -34.39 -13.06 73.52
N ASP A 394 -33.91 -14.02 74.30
CA ASP A 394 -33.12 -15.18 73.97
C ASP A 394 -33.76 -16.08 72.89
N GLU A 395 -32.89 -16.94 72.32
CA GLU A 395 -33.21 -18.26 71.73
C GLU A 395 -34.01 -18.24 70.41
N GLU A 396 -33.85 -19.14 69.45
CA GLU A 396 -33.06 -20.34 69.23
C GLU A 396 -33.30 -20.74 67.75
N ASP A 397 -32.31 -21.41 67.17
CA ASP A 397 -32.37 -22.39 66.09
C ASP A 397 -33.74 -22.67 65.41
N THR A 398 -33.83 -22.54 64.08
CA THR A 398 -34.49 -23.58 63.25
C THR A 398 -34.26 -23.40 61.75
N LEU A 399 -33.60 -24.42 61.17
CA LEU A 399 -33.76 -24.85 59.79
C LEU A 399 -35.25 -24.93 59.40
N LYS A 400 -35.58 -24.52 58.16
CA LYS A 400 -36.50 -25.28 57.30
C LYS A 400 -36.48 -24.83 55.84
N ASP A 401 -36.16 -25.80 55.00
CA ASP A 401 -36.63 -25.95 53.63
C ASP A 401 -38.14 -25.72 53.52
N SER A 402 -38.57 -25.06 52.43
CA SER A 402 -39.75 -25.50 51.68
C SER A 402 -39.88 -24.71 50.38
N ASP A 403 -39.81 -25.48 49.30
CA ASP A 403 -40.37 -25.22 47.99
C ASP A 403 -41.85 -24.77 48.07
N ASP A 404 -42.26 -23.82 47.23
CA ASP A 404 -43.27 -24.03 46.19
C ASP A 404 -43.81 -22.72 45.57
N GLU A 405 -43.85 -22.76 44.24
CA GLU A 405 -44.79 -22.15 43.28
C GLU A 405 -45.74 -20.99 43.70
N ALA A 406 -45.69 -19.88 42.96
CA ALA A 406 -46.48 -19.71 41.72
C ALA A 406 -46.58 -18.23 41.31
N SER A 407 -46.43 -18.00 40.00
CA SER A 407 -47.02 -16.91 39.20
C SER A 407 -46.81 -15.46 39.62
N VAL A 408 -46.18 -14.67 38.75
CA VAL A 408 -46.76 -13.42 38.18
C VAL A 408 -45.78 -12.79 37.17
N LEU A 409 -46.34 -12.53 35.98
CA LEU A 409 -45.94 -11.57 34.93
C LEU A 409 -44.54 -11.69 34.29
N GLY A 410 -44.57 -12.25 33.07
CA GLY A 410 -43.46 -12.24 32.14
C GLY A 410 -43.02 -10.82 31.75
N HIS A 411 -41.72 -10.60 31.84
CA HIS A 411 -41.03 -9.57 31.07
C HIS A 411 -40.03 -10.22 30.13
N HIS A 412 -40.15 -9.75 28.89
CA HIS A 412 -39.57 -10.25 27.68
C HIS A 412 -38.07 -9.94 27.68
N ASP A 413 -37.25 -10.94 27.99
CA ASP A 413 -35.80 -10.84 27.97
C ASP A 413 -35.29 -10.94 26.52
N GLN A 414 -35.28 -9.80 25.82
CA GLN A 414 -34.51 -9.64 24.60
C GLN A 414 -33.04 -9.43 24.98
N LYS A 415 -32.29 -10.54 25.03
CA LYS A 415 -30.82 -10.52 24.89
C LYS A 415 -30.46 -9.92 23.53
N LYS A 416 -30.36 -8.59 23.48
CA LYS A 416 -29.56 -7.90 22.46
C LYS A 416 -28.10 -8.23 22.74
N GLN A 417 -27.56 -9.13 21.94
CA GLN A 417 -26.13 -9.23 21.70
C GLN A 417 -25.67 -7.86 21.16
N VAL A 418 -25.23 -6.98 22.05
CA VAL A 418 -24.46 -5.80 21.67
C VAL A 418 -23.09 -6.33 21.30
N VAL A 419 -22.88 -6.54 20.01
CA VAL A 419 -21.53 -6.61 19.45
C VAL A 419 -20.90 -5.25 19.75
N PHE A 420 -20.04 -5.22 20.77
CA PHE A 420 -19.15 -4.09 21.01
C PHE A 420 -18.21 -4.03 19.81
N GLU A 421 -18.60 -3.26 18.80
CA GLU A 421 -17.64 -2.70 17.86
C GLU A 421 -16.65 -1.90 18.70
N LYS A 422 -15.39 -2.36 18.66
CA LYS A 422 -14.31 -1.90 19.51
C LYS A 422 -14.01 -0.44 19.15
N SER A 423 -14.73 0.48 19.79
CA SER A 423 -14.43 1.90 19.76
C SER A 423 -13.01 2.06 20.30
N VAL A 424 -12.08 2.37 19.39
CA VAL A 424 -10.71 2.75 19.72
C VAL A 424 -10.82 4.00 20.57
N ARG A 425 -10.67 3.83 21.89
CA ARG A 425 -10.55 4.94 22.82
C ARG A 425 -9.22 5.61 22.54
N PHE A 426 -9.27 6.81 21.98
CA PHE A 426 -8.11 7.68 21.92
C PHE A 426 -7.89 8.26 23.32
N ALA A 427 -6.74 7.95 23.91
CA ALA A 427 -6.26 8.65 25.09
C ALA A 427 -5.89 10.10 24.70
N PRO A 428 -6.13 11.11 25.55
CA PRO A 428 -5.64 12.46 25.30
C PRO A 428 -4.10 12.45 25.29
N LEU A 429 -3.48 12.83 24.17
CA LEU A 429 -2.04 13.04 24.10
C LEU A 429 -1.65 14.28 24.90
N PRO A 430 -0.54 14.24 25.67
CA PRO A 430 -0.01 15.41 26.37
C PRO A 430 0.50 16.44 25.37
N SER A 431 0.09 17.71 25.56
CA SER A 431 0.57 18.86 24.79
C SER A 431 2.08 19.05 24.99
N HIS A 432 2.87 18.76 23.97
CA HIS A 432 4.27 19.14 23.93
C HIS A 432 4.39 20.64 23.67
N GLY A 433 4.85 21.38 24.68
CA GLY A 433 5.24 22.78 24.54
C GLY A 433 6.47 22.90 23.64
N THR A 434 6.35 23.69 22.58
CA THR A 434 7.46 24.09 21.71
C THR A 434 8.22 25.23 22.38
N ASP A 435 9.36 24.90 23.00
CA ASP A 435 10.37 25.89 23.37
C ASP A 435 11.18 26.29 22.12
N GLU A 436 10.88 27.46 21.57
CA GLU A 436 11.69 28.11 20.54
C GLU A 436 12.99 28.64 21.16
N LYS A 437 14.12 27.97 20.90
CA LYS A 437 15.46 28.56 21.07
C LYS A 437 15.96 29.09 19.74
N SER A 438 15.92 30.42 19.64
CA SER A 438 16.58 31.23 18.61
C SER A 438 18.10 30.96 18.61
N ILE A 439 18.61 30.46 17.48
CA ILE A 439 20.06 30.36 17.20
C ILE A 439 20.40 31.46 16.19
N GLN A 440 21.18 32.45 16.64
CA GLN A 440 21.83 33.44 15.79
C GLN A 440 22.96 32.79 14.99
N VAL A 441 22.92 32.93 13.66
CA VAL A 441 23.99 32.53 12.75
C VAL A 441 24.71 33.79 12.26
N THR A 442 25.99 33.91 12.60
CA THR A 442 26.94 34.89 12.04
C THR A 442 27.51 34.40 10.71
N PRO A 443 27.75 35.29 9.71
CA PRO A 443 28.34 34.92 8.42
C PRO A 443 29.88 34.90 8.50
N GLY A 444 30.47 33.83 7.98
CA GLY A 444 31.92 33.69 7.76
C GLY A 444 32.23 33.46 6.27
N PRO A 445 33.46 33.77 5.83
CA PRO A 445 33.73 34.36 4.52
C PRO A 445 33.88 33.34 3.39
N GLU A 446 33.59 33.86 2.20
CA GLU A 446 33.81 33.25 0.89
C GLU A 446 35.31 33.01 0.63
N ASP A 447 35.64 31.82 0.14
CA ASP A 447 36.84 31.62 -0.67
C ASP A 447 36.60 30.58 -1.78
N SER A 448 36.67 31.13 -2.99
CA SER A 448 37.19 30.65 -4.26
C SER A 448 37.43 29.16 -4.56
N SER A 449 37.04 28.84 -5.80
CA SER A 449 37.70 27.95 -6.78
C SER A 449 37.33 26.46 -6.76
N SER A 450 36.57 26.04 -7.77
CA SER A 450 36.81 24.74 -8.41
C SER A 450 36.50 24.81 -9.90
N SER A 451 37.46 24.32 -10.66
CA SER A 451 37.54 24.21 -12.11
C SER A 451 36.63 23.11 -12.64
N HIS A 452 35.79 23.44 -13.63
CA HIS A 452 35.03 22.47 -14.41
C HIS A 452 35.93 21.69 -15.38
N PRO A 453 35.87 20.34 -15.40
CA PRO A 453 36.42 19.57 -16.50
C PRO A 453 35.43 19.54 -17.68
N HIS A 454 35.99 19.83 -18.85
CA HIS A 454 35.38 19.78 -20.17
C HIS A 454 34.91 18.35 -20.50
N MET A 455 33.61 18.14 -20.76
CA MET A 455 33.13 16.93 -21.43
C MET A 455 33.18 17.09 -22.96
N PRO A 456 33.47 16.01 -23.71
CA PRO A 456 33.50 16.04 -25.16
C PRO A 456 32.07 16.07 -25.73
N SER A 457 31.85 17.07 -26.59
CA SER A 457 30.71 17.20 -27.50
C SER A 457 30.63 15.97 -28.43
N PHE A 458 29.50 15.25 -28.37
CA PHE A 458 29.10 14.31 -29.43
C PHE A 458 28.12 15.02 -30.36
N ASP A 459 28.68 15.61 -31.42
CA ASP A 459 27.93 16.14 -32.55
C ASP A 459 27.55 14.98 -33.49
N LYS A 460 26.28 14.57 -33.48
CA LYS A 460 25.68 13.77 -34.56
C LYS A 460 24.29 14.31 -34.88
N SER A 461 24.29 15.30 -35.76
CA SER A 461 23.15 15.69 -36.59
C SER A 461 22.67 14.49 -37.41
N ILE A 462 21.62 13.82 -36.94
CA ILE A 462 20.82 12.91 -37.77
C ILE A 462 19.69 13.75 -38.39
N GLN A 463 19.89 14.12 -39.65
CA GLN A 463 18.82 14.63 -40.50
C GLN A 463 17.81 13.51 -40.75
N VAL A 464 16.57 13.71 -40.32
CA VAL A 464 15.43 12.88 -40.70
C VAL A 464 14.93 13.41 -42.03
N SER A 465 15.30 12.73 -43.13
CA SER A 465 14.69 12.93 -44.45
C SER A 465 13.59 11.89 -44.63
N SER A 466 12.37 12.39 -44.82
CA SER A 466 11.20 11.64 -45.27
C SER A 466 11.40 11.13 -46.69
N LEU A 467 11.19 9.83 -46.91
CA LEU A 467 10.89 9.28 -48.23
C LEU A 467 9.99 8.05 -48.05
N ASP A 468 8.72 8.24 -48.41
CA ASP A 468 7.79 7.18 -48.76
C ASP A 468 8.19 6.61 -50.12
N ASP A 469 8.43 5.30 -50.20
CA ASP A 469 8.04 4.45 -51.34
C ASP A 469 8.28 2.95 -51.01
N PRO A 470 7.44 2.03 -51.52
CA PRO A 470 7.38 0.64 -51.07
C PRO A 470 8.41 -0.26 -51.79
N VAL A 471 9.20 -1.01 -51.03
CA VAL A 471 10.14 -2.01 -51.54
C VAL A 471 9.48 -3.40 -51.59
N GLU A 472 9.42 -3.95 -52.80
CA GLU A 472 9.04 -5.34 -53.11
C GLU A 472 9.97 -6.35 -52.42
N ILE A 473 9.38 -7.40 -51.86
CA ILE A 473 10.09 -8.54 -51.25
C ILE A 473 10.20 -9.65 -52.31
N PRO A 474 11.40 -10.07 -52.75
CA PRO A 474 11.55 -11.31 -53.48
C PRO A 474 11.71 -12.49 -52.53
N SER A 475 10.83 -13.47 -52.72
CA SER A 475 10.87 -14.82 -52.14
C SER A 475 12.20 -15.52 -52.44
N VAL A 476 12.88 -16.03 -51.41
CA VAL A 476 14.02 -16.94 -51.57
C VAL A 476 13.63 -18.32 -51.09
N GLU A 477 13.60 -19.23 -52.07
CA GLU A 477 13.37 -20.66 -51.91
C GLU A 477 14.50 -21.35 -51.14
N LYS A 478 14.10 -22.31 -50.31
CA LYS A 478 14.97 -23.29 -49.66
C LYS A 478 15.58 -24.20 -50.72
N SER A 479 16.90 -24.35 -50.70
CA SER A 479 17.55 -25.53 -51.24
C SER A 479 18.52 -26.13 -50.23
N VAL A 480 18.31 -27.42 -50.01
CA VAL A 480 19.06 -28.34 -49.18
C VAL A 480 20.23 -28.85 -50.00
N GLN A 481 21.46 -28.79 -49.47
CA GLN A 481 22.54 -29.63 -49.98
C GLN A 481 23.47 -30.08 -48.85
N THR A 482 23.51 -31.39 -48.69
CA THR A 482 24.38 -32.19 -47.81
C THR A 482 25.69 -32.58 -48.52
N VAL A 483 26.64 -33.08 -47.72
CA VAL A 483 27.81 -33.97 -48.04
C VAL A 483 29.15 -33.24 -48.26
N PRO A 484 30.35 -33.80 -47.91
CA PRO A 484 30.77 -34.67 -46.79
C PRO A 484 32.06 -34.22 -46.04
N VAL A 485 32.31 -34.94 -44.94
CA VAL A 485 33.59 -35.35 -44.31
C VAL A 485 34.86 -35.19 -45.14
N GLU A 486 35.90 -34.58 -44.55
CA GLU A 486 37.28 -35.04 -44.70
C GLU A 486 38.13 -34.75 -43.44
N GLU A 487 39.07 -35.66 -43.24
CA GLU A 487 39.84 -35.97 -42.04
C GLU A 487 41.31 -35.60 -42.30
N SER A 488 41.97 -34.83 -41.43
CA SER A 488 43.44 -34.84 -41.33
C SER A 488 43.98 -34.13 -40.08
N SER A 489 44.29 -34.96 -39.10
CA SER A 489 45.61 -35.11 -38.43
C SER A 489 46.56 -33.91 -38.24
N ARG A 490 46.99 -33.79 -36.96
CA ARG A 490 48.37 -33.84 -36.42
C ARG A 490 49.02 -32.58 -35.82
N SER A 491 49.37 -32.75 -34.53
CA SER A 491 50.55 -32.30 -33.76
C SER A 491 50.77 -30.79 -33.63
N SER A 492 50.93 -30.21 -32.44
CA SER A 492 52.00 -30.44 -31.43
C SER A 492 51.58 -29.66 -30.17
N GLY A 493 51.64 -30.15 -28.93
CA GLY A 493 52.85 -30.47 -28.18
C GLY A 493 53.44 -29.23 -27.50
N SER A 494 53.04 -28.91 -26.25
CA SER A 494 53.97 -28.39 -25.23
C SER A 494 53.33 -28.39 -23.84
N ALA A 495 53.91 -29.20 -22.96
CA ALA A 495 53.65 -29.24 -21.53
C ALA A 495 54.61 -28.30 -20.81
N VAL A 496 54.13 -27.49 -19.88
CA VAL A 496 54.96 -26.90 -18.82
C VAL A 496 54.22 -27.05 -17.49
N SER A 497 54.74 -27.97 -16.68
CA SER A 497 54.47 -28.08 -15.26
C SER A 497 55.18 -26.95 -14.51
N ARG A 498 54.53 -26.38 -13.49
CA ARG A 498 55.27 -25.81 -12.36
C ARG A 498 54.47 -25.92 -11.07
N GLU A 499 54.90 -26.92 -10.31
CA GLU A 499 54.65 -27.18 -8.90
C GLU A 499 55.60 -26.30 -8.06
N VAL A 500 55.07 -25.54 -7.11
CA VAL A 500 55.81 -25.05 -5.92
C VAL A 500 54.84 -25.03 -4.75
N GLN A 501 55.29 -25.68 -3.68
CA GLN A 501 54.59 -26.00 -2.43
C GLN A 501 54.86 -24.91 -1.34
N PRO A 502 54.53 -25.09 -0.04
CA PRO A 502 53.65 -24.21 0.73
C PRO A 502 54.36 -23.36 1.81
N LYS A 503 53.67 -22.40 2.43
CA LYS A 503 54.13 -21.76 3.69
C LYS A 503 52.97 -21.40 4.64
N SER A 504 52.86 -22.24 5.67
CA SER A 504 52.68 -21.94 7.11
C SER A 504 51.82 -20.76 7.59
N SER A 505 50.85 -21.13 8.44
CA SER A 505 50.10 -20.33 9.44
C SER A 505 50.97 -19.45 10.36
N PRO A 506 50.33 -18.58 11.18
CA PRO A 506 50.12 -19.02 12.56
C PRO A 506 48.72 -18.77 13.12
N HIS A 507 48.40 -19.68 14.05
CA HIS A 507 47.31 -19.72 15.01
C HIS A 507 46.99 -18.39 15.69
N HIS A 508 45.69 -18.10 15.86
CA HIS A 508 45.19 -17.51 17.10
C HIS A 508 43.92 -18.23 17.53
N ALA A 509 44.04 -18.91 18.66
CA ALA A 509 42.97 -19.54 19.41
C ALA A 509 42.11 -18.46 20.06
N TRP A 510 40.78 -18.60 19.95
CA TRP A 510 39.85 -18.11 20.94
C TRP A 510 38.93 -19.24 21.36
N THR A 511 38.85 -19.32 22.68
CA THR A 511 38.29 -20.34 23.55
C THR A 511 36.77 -20.44 23.46
N GLU A 512 36.31 -21.65 23.72
CA GLU A 512 34.93 -22.04 23.99
C GLU A 512 34.26 -21.12 25.01
N SER A 513 33.08 -20.63 24.64
CA SER A 513 32.02 -20.24 25.57
C SER A 513 30.74 -20.94 25.11
N LEU A 514 30.52 -22.12 25.68
CA LEU A 514 29.21 -22.77 25.78
C LEU A 514 28.36 -22.01 26.81
N GLU A 515 27.03 -22.14 26.69
CA GLU A 515 25.96 -21.49 27.49
C GLU A 515 25.53 -20.14 26.87
N GLU A 516 24.29 -19.88 26.42
CA GLU A 516 22.96 -20.44 26.75
C GLU A 516 22.16 -20.79 25.48
N SER A 517 21.60 -22.00 25.46
CA SER A 517 20.67 -22.48 24.44
C SER A 517 19.25 -22.01 24.79
N ASP A 518 18.80 -20.92 24.18
CA ASP A 518 17.38 -20.56 24.19
C ASP A 518 16.53 -21.68 23.57
N GLY A 519 15.54 -22.13 24.34
CA GLY A 519 14.74 -23.31 24.10
C GLY A 519 14.12 -23.36 22.70
N PHE A 520 14.70 -24.21 21.85
CA PHE A 520 14.05 -24.68 20.64
C PHE A 520 12.80 -25.47 21.05
N SER A 521 11.63 -24.83 20.99
CA SER A 521 10.38 -25.48 21.38
C SER A 521 10.14 -26.70 20.51
N LEU A 522 10.24 -27.89 21.11
CA LEU A 522 9.95 -29.20 20.49
C LEU A 522 8.60 -29.21 19.76
N SER A 523 7.66 -28.35 20.15
CA SER A 523 6.37 -28.19 19.47
C SER A 523 6.50 -27.62 18.05
N SER A 524 7.41 -26.68 17.80
CA SER A 524 7.58 -26.06 16.48
C SER A 524 8.26 -27.02 15.49
N ALA A 525 9.22 -27.81 16.00
CA ALA A 525 9.87 -28.87 15.25
C ALA A 525 8.88 -29.99 14.87
N ALA A 526 8.05 -30.42 15.83
CA ALA A 526 7.02 -31.43 15.60
C ALA A 526 5.96 -30.95 14.60
N GLN A 527 5.54 -29.69 14.67
CA GLN A 527 4.54 -29.14 13.76
C GLN A 527 5.09 -29.04 12.32
N SER A 528 6.36 -28.67 12.15
CA SER A 528 7.02 -28.67 10.83
C SER A 528 7.14 -30.08 10.25
N ALA A 529 7.53 -31.06 11.08
CA ALA A 529 7.67 -32.46 10.66
C ALA A 529 6.33 -33.09 10.25
N ILE A 530 5.25 -32.86 11.02
CA ILE A 530 3.91 -33.36 10.71
C ILE A 530 3.39 -32.73 9.41
N THR A 531 3.57 -31.42 9.24
CA THR A 531 3.14 -30.72 8.01
C THR A 531 3.90 -31.24 6.79
N GLY A 532 5.21 -31.43 6.90
CA GLY A 532 6.03 -32.03 5.85
C GLY A 532 5.60 -33.45 5.49
N PHE A 533 5.29 -34.28 6.49
CA PHE A 533 4.81 -35.65 6.28
C PHE A 533 3.45 -35.68 5.59
N LEU A 534 2.49 -34.84 5.99
CA LEU A 534 1.16 -34.79 5.38
C LEU A 534 1.21 -34.30 3.94
N VAL A 535 1.98 -33.25 3.65
CA VAL A 535 2.15 -32.72 2.29
C VAL A 535 2.88 -33.73 1.40
N GLY A 536 3.94 -34.37 1.90
CA GLY A 536 4.67 -35.40 1.18
C GLY A 536 3.83 -36.64 0.89
N THR A 537 3.04 -37.10 1.86
CA THR A 537 2.14 -38.26 1.69
C THR A 537 1.02 -37.94 0.70
N PHE A 538 0.45 -36.74 0.76
CA PHE A 538 -0.56 -36.30 -0.20
C PHE A 538 0.00 -36.24 -1.63
N ALA A 539 1.18 -35.64 -1.81
CA ALA A 539 1.85 -35.60 -3.11
C ALA A 539 2.16 -37.01 -3.66
N ALA A 540 2.63 -37.92 -2.80
CA ALA A 540 2.89 -39.31 -3.16
C ALA A 540 1.59 -40.04 -3.56
N LEU A 541 0.48 -39.82 -2.85
CA LEU A 541 -0.83 -40.38 -3.19
C LEU A 541 -1.35 -39.83 -4.53
N CYS A 542 -1.16 -38.54 -4.82
CA CYS A 542 -1.52 -37.96 -6.11
C CYS A 542 -0.71 -38.55 -7.29
N ILE A 543 0.55 -38.93 -7.05
CA ILE A 543 1.41 -39.54 -8.08
C ILE A 543 1.08 -41.02 -8.27
N LEU A 544 0.81 -41.75 -7.18
CA LEU A 544 0.61 -43.20 -7.20
C LEU A 544 -0.85 -43.62 -7.47
N ALA A 545 -1.83 -42.73 -7.33
CA ALA A 545 -3.22 -43.07 -7.56
C ALA A 545 -3.51 -43.32 -9.06
N PRO A 546 -4.07 -44.48 -9.43
CA PRO A 546 -4.36 -44.84 -10.83
C PRO A 546 -5.44 -43.97 -11.48
N HIS A 547 -6.15 -43.14 -10.72
CA HIS A 547 -7.22 -42.24 -11.17
C HIS A 547 -6.86 -40.74 -11.02
N ARG A 548 -5.59 -40.38 -11.23
CA ARG A 548 -5.08 -38.99 -11.14
C ARG A 548 -5.87 -37.94 -11.94
N ARG A 549 -6.58 -38.33 -13.00
CA ARG A 549 -7.40 -37.42 -13.83
C ARG A 549 -8.71 -37.00 -13.15
N GLU A 550 -9.38 -37.89 -12.42
CA GLU A 550 -10.63 -37.56 -11.73
C GLU A 550 -10.38 -36.72 -10.47
N ILE A 551 -9.26 -36.95 -9.78
CA ILE A 551 -8.88 -36.17 -8.59
C ILE A 551 -8.53 -34.74 -8.98
N MET A 552 -7.83 -34.51 -10.11
CA MET A 552 -7.51 -33.16 -10.57
C MET A 552 -8.76 -32.34 -10.92
N THR A 553 -9.81 -32.96 -11.47
CA THR A 553 -11.07 -32.27 -11.80
C THR A 553 -11.94 -31.91 -10.60
N HIS A 554 -11.69 -32.52 -9.43
CA HIS A 554 -12.38 -32.17 -8.18
C HIS A 554 -11.61 -31.14 -7.34
N ILE A 555 -10.34 -30.87 -7.66
CA ILE A 555 -9.47 -29.94 -6.91
C ILE A 555 -9.38 -28.56 -7.60
N THR A 556 -9.66 -28.47 -8.91
CA THR A 556 -10.00 -27.20 -9.61
C THR A 556 -11.47 -26.89 -9.50
#